data_AF-A0A2K3J6G1-F1
#
_entry.id   AF-A0A2K3J6G1-F1
#
_cell.length_a   1.000
_cell.length_b   1.000
_cell.length_c   1.000
_cell.angle_alpha   90.00
_cell.angle_beta   90.00
_cell.angle_gamma   90.00
#
_symmetry.space_group_name_H-M   'P 1'
#
loop_
_entity.id
_entity.type
_entity.pdbx_description
1 polymer ?
#
loop_
_entity_poly.entity_id
_entity_poly.type
_entity_poly.pdbx_seq_one_letter_code
_entity_poly.pdbx_strand_id
1 'polypeptide(L)'
;MPEKTCEICSKKILLHEHLSGLVFRDEIFVCKDCTNKHSQEEIRSFSKTIMQNPENGMPIGLWLIHEQNKYKTMMTFKRSD
;
A
#
# COMPACT_ATOMS: atom_id res chain seq x y z
N MET A 1 7.98 0.40 -14.69
CA MET A 1 7.84 1.03 -13.36
C MET A 1 6.59 0.46 -12.71
N PRO A 2 6.55 0.19 -11.40
CA PRO A 2 5.40 -0.49 -10.81
C PRO A 2 4.16 0.42 -10.85
N GLU A 3 3.25 0.11 -11.77
CA GLU A 3 1.91 0.67 -11.84
C GLU A 3 0.97 -0.24 -11.03
N LYS A 4 0.04 0.37 -10.28
CA LYS A 4 -0.99 -0.33 -9.54
C LYS A 4 -2.36 0.23 -9.90
N THR A 5 -3.41 -0.51 -9.64
CA THR A 5 -4.78 -0.08 -9.96
C THR A 5 -5.53 0.24 -8.68
N CYS A 6 -6.24 1.36 -8.67
CA CYS A 6 -7.14 1.71 -7.58
C CYS A 6 -8.30 0.71 -7.54
N GLU A 7 -8.52 0.05 -6.42
CA GLU A 7 -9.61 -0.93 -6.28
C GLU A 7 -11.00 -0.29 -6.38
N ILE A 8 -11.11 0.98 -6.00
CA ILE A 8 -12.41 1.68 -5.96
C ILE A 8 -12.80 2.24 -7.35
N CYS A 9 -11.85 2.86 -8.06
CA CYS A 9 -12.15 3.56 -9.31
C CYS A 9 -11.45 2.97 -10.55
N SER A 10 -10.74 1.85 -10.40
CA SER A 10 -9.97 1.20 -11.47
C SER A 10 -8.94 2.09 -12.17
N LYS A 11 -8.62 3.25 -11.60
CA LYS A 11 -7.63 4.19 -12.14
C LYS A 11 -6.22 3.67 -11.89
N LYS A 12 -5.35 3.79 -12.89
CA LYS A 12 -3.92 3.50 -12.74
C LYS A 12 -3.27 4.52 -11.81
N ILE A 13 -2.53 4.01 -10.83
CA ILE A 13 -1.75 4.73 -9.84
C ILE A 13 -0.28 4.47 -10.16
N LEU A 14 0.41 5.54 -10.56
CA LEU A 14 1.86 5.53 -10.68
C LEU A 14 2.45 5.74 -9.28
N LEU A 15 3.03 4.69 -8.70
CA LEU A 15 3.43 4.69 -7.29
C LEU A 15 4.44 5.79 -6.95
N HIS A 16 5.31 6.20 -7.90
CA HIS A 16 6.29 7.27 -7.71
C HIS A 16 5.71 8.68 -7.77
N GLU A 17 4.59 8.88 -8.48
CA GLU A 17 3.96 10.20 -8.63
C GLU A 17 2.81 10.39 -7.64
N HIS A 18 2.19 9.30 -7.19
CA HIS A 18 1.00 9.30 -6.36
C HIS A 18 1.23 8.63 -5.00
N LEU A 19 2.16 9.18 -4.21
CA LEU A 19 2.56 8.68 -2.89
C LEU A 19 1.48 8.78 -1.79
N SER A 20 0.37 9.47 -2.07
CA SER A 20 -0.65 9.87 -1.09
C SER A 20 -1.89 8.96 -1.05
N GLY A 21 -1.89 7.86 -1.81
CA GLY A 21 -2.90 6.82 -1.67
C GLY A 21 -2.68 5.90 -0.47
N LEU A 22 -3.57 4.94 -0.28
CA LEU A 22 -3.47 3.90 0.75
C LEU A 22 -3.25 2.52 0.12
N VAL A 23 -2.55 1.67 0.85
CA VAL A 23 -2.28 0.27 0.52
C VAL A 23 -2.77 -0.59 1.67
N PHE A 24 -3.54 -1.63 1.38
CA PHE A 24 -3.97 -2.62 2.36
C PHE A 24 -3.39 -3.97 1.97
N ARG A 25 -2.71 -4.63 2.92
CA ARG A 25 -2.11 -5.97 2.76
C ARG A 25 -1.17 -6.13 1.55
N ASP A 26 -0.52 -5.05 1.11
CA ASP A 26 0.37 -5.05 -0.07
C ASP A 26 -0.33 -5.40 -1.42
N GLU A 27 -1.65 -5.61 -1.41
CA GLU A 27 -2.45 -6.11 -2.54
C GLU A 27 -3.45 -5.06 -3.03
N ILE A 28 -4.14 -4.39 -2.12
CA ILE A 28 -5.21 -3.44 -2.43
C ILE A 28 -4.63 -2.03 -2.43
N PHE A 29 -4.72 -1.34 -3.56
CA PHE A 29 -4.26 0.04 -3.70
C PHE A 29 -5.47 0.96 -3.86
N VAL A 30 -5.45 2.10 -3.18
CA VAL A 30 -6.50 3.12 -3.22
C VAL A 30 -5.84 4.45 -3.53
N CYS A 31 -6.29 5.13 -4.58
CA CYS A 31 -5.73 6.43 -4.95
C CYS A 31 -6.16 7.54 -3.98
N LYS A 32 -5.36 8.62 -3.92
CA LYS A 32 -5.66 9.81 -3.11
C LYS A 32 -7.09 10.34 -3.32
N ASP A 33 -7.57 10.35 -4.57
CA ASP A 33 -8.91 10.84 -4.89
C ASP A 33 -9.99 10.01 -4.18
N CYS A 34 -9.87 8.69 -4.20
CA CYS A 34 -10.79 7.79 -3.50
C CYS A 34 -10.60 7.87 -1.98
N THR A 35 -9.36 8.04 -1.49
CA THR A 35 -9.09 8.26 -0.07
C THR A 35 -9.72 9.55 0.47
N ASN A 36 -9.81 10.60 -0.36
CA ASN A 36 -10.43 11.87 0.03
C ASN A 36 -11.96 11.87 -0.14
N LYS A 37 -12.49 11.08 -1.07
CA LYS A 37 -13.93 11.02 -1.37
C LYS A 37 -14.69 10.08 -0.45
N HIS A 38 -14.05 9.00 -0.01
CA HIS A 38 -14.68 7.99 0.83
C HIS A 38 -14.18 8.11 2.26
N SER A 39 -15.08 7.87 3.21
CA SER A 39 -14.71 7.75 4.61
C SER A 39 -13.78 6.54 4.81
N GLN A 40 -12.97 6.57 5.87
CA GLN A 40 -12.11 5.44 6.23
C GLN A 40 -12.91 4.16 6.45
N GLU A 41 -14.15 4.27 6.94
CA GLU A 41 -15.05 3.13 7.15
C GLU A 41 -15.52 2.51 5.82
N GLU A 42 -15.83 3.33 4.82
CA GLU A 42 -16.14 2.85 3.45
C GLU A 42 -14.93 2.21 2.79
N ILE A 43 -13.75 2.83 2.89
CA ILE A 43 -12.52 2.24 2.32
C ILE A 43 -12.21 0.90 3.00
N ARG A 44 -12.45 0.81 4.32
CA ARG A 44 -12.36 -0.45 5.07
C ARG A 44 -13.43 -1.46 4.67
N SER A 45 -14.64 -1.04 4.32
CA SER A 45 -15.68 -1.97 3.87
C SER A 45 -15.34 -2.58 2.51
N PHE A 46 -14.73 -1.81 1.60
CA PHE A 46 -14.19 -2.35 0.35
C PHE A 46 -13.06 -3.37 0.60
N SER A 47 -12.20 -3.14 1.60
CA SER A 47 -11.11 -4.08 1.94
C SER A 47 -11.56 -5.29 2.76
N LYS A 48 -12.69 -5.22 3.49
CA LYS A 48 -13.28 -6.33 4.27
C LYS A 48 -13.74 -7.52 3.42
N THR A 49 -13.90 -7.35 2.11
CA THR A 49 -14.21 -8.44 1.17
C THR A 49 -13.12 -9.53 1.18
N ILE A 50 -11.92 -9.21 1.68
CA ILE A 50 -10.84 -10.16 1.94
C ILE A 50 -10.84 -10.48 3.45
N MET A 51 -11.14 -11.74 3.80
CA MET A 51 -11.45 -12.28 5.15
C MET A 51 -10.38 -12.15 6.26
N GLN A 52 -9.58 -11.09 6.35
CA GLN A 52 -8.63 -10.92 7.47
C GLN A 52 -8.38 -9.45 7.82
N ASN A 53 -8.28 -9.15 9.13
CA ASN A 53 -8.08 -7.85 9.78
C ASN A 53 -7.61 -6.68 8.89
N PRO A 54 -8.46 -5.63 8.68
CA PRO A 54 -8.18 -4.46 7.85
C PRO A 54 -7.50 -3.31 8.61
N GLU A 55 -6.85 -3.58 9.74
CA GLU A 55 -6.89 -2.62 10.84
C GLU A 55 -6.19 -1.28 10.60
N ASN A 56 -5.25 -1.12 9.66
CA ASN A 56 -4.89 0.21 9.13
C ASN A 56 -4.28 0.11 7.73
N GLY A 57 -4.81 0.88 6.77
CA GLY A 57 -4.16 1.06 5.47
C GLY A 57 -2.85 1.83 5.62
N MET A 58 -1.81 1.40 4.93
CA MET A 58 -0.51 2.06 4.91
C MET A 58 -0.46 3.07 3.75
N PRO A 59 0.01 4.32 3.95
CA PRO A 59 0.28 5.24 2.85
C PRO A 59 1.21 4.62 1.80
N ILE A 60 0.93 4.83 0.51
CA ILE A 60 1.75 4.32 -0.61
C ILE A 60 3.23 4.70 -0.44
N GLY A 61 3.52 5.93 0.00
CA GLY A 61 4.89 6.36 0.25
C GLY A 61 5.61 5.51 1.32
N LEU A 62 4.93 5.17 2.42
CA LEU A 62 5.49 4.30 3.47
C LEU A 62 5.62 2.86 2.98
N TRP A 63 4.64 2.38 2.19
CA TRP A 63 4.68 1.07 1.57
C TRP A 63 5.89 0.91 0.64
N LEU A 64 6.17 1.91 -0.20
CA LEU A 64 7.34 1.90 -1.08
C LEU A 64 8.66 1.84 -0.31
N ILE A 65 8.78 2.58 0.80
CA ILE A 65 9.96 2.53 1.66
C ILE A 65 10.10 1.14 2.28
N HIS A 66 9.01 0.55 2.76
CA HIS A 66 8.99 -0.79 3.31
C HIS A 66 9.39 -1.85 2.26
N GLU A 67 8.80 -1.77 1.06
CA GLU A 67 9.08 -2.65 -0.08
C GLU A 67 10.56 -2.56 -0.51
N GLN A 68 11.13 -1.34 -0.56
CA GLN A 68 12.56 -1.15 -0.89
C GLN A 68 13.50 -1.67 0.21
N ASN A 69 13.09 -1.57 1.48
CA ASN A 69 13.89 -2.03 2.61
C ASN A 69 13.77 -3.55 2.85
N LYS A 70 12.68 -4.19 2.43
CA LYS A 70 12.47 -5.64 2.52
C LYS A 70 13.64 -6.44 1.93
N TYR A 71 14.25 -5.93 0.87
CA TYR A 71 15.41 -6.54 0.22
C TYR A 71 16.77 -6.11 0.79
N LYS A 72 16.82 -5.02 1.57
CA LYS A 72 18.06 -4.51 2.17
C LYS A 72 18.41 -5.18 3.50
N THR A 73 17.43 -5.75 4.20
CA THR A 73 17.65 -6.43 5.50
C THR A 73 18.27 -7.84 5.37
N MET A 74 18.68 -8.27 4.18
CA MET A 74 19.51 -9.47 3.98
C MET A 74 21.02 -9.20 4.02
N MET A 75 21.47 -8.11 4.65
CA MET A 75 22.86 -8.01 5.10
C MET A 75 23.00 -8.79 6.41
N THR A 76 23.09 -10.12 6.31
CA THR A 76 23.58 -10.95 7.42
C THR A 76 24.94 -10.39 7.83
N PHE A 77 25.03 -9.80 9.02
CA PHE A 77 26.31 -9.57 9.66
C PHE A 77 26.94 -10.96 9.87
N LYS A 78 27.76 -11.39 8.89
CA LYS A 78 28.77 -12.43 9.15
C LYS A 78 29.68 -11.80 10.20
N ARG A 79 29.46 -12.16 11.46
CA ARG A 79 30.51 -12.02 12.49
C ARG A 79 31.69 -12.84 11.99
N SER A 80 32.69 -12.14 11.48
CA SER A 80 34.03 -12.70 11.33
C SER A 80 34.59 -12.86 12.74
N ASP A 81 35.02 -14.10 13.01
CA ASP A 81 35.74 -14.58 14.19
C ASP A 81 36.98 -13.72 14.50
#